data_AF-A0A246FK05-F1
#
_entry.id   AF-A0A246FK05-F1
#
_cell.length_a   1.000
_cell.length_b   1.000
_cell.length_c   1.000
_cell.angle_alpha   90.00
_cell.angle_beta   90.00
_cell.angle_gamma   90.00
#
_symmetry.space_group_name_H-M   'P 1'
#
loop_
_entity.id
_entity.type
_entity.pdbx_description
1 polymer ?
#
loop_
_entity_poly.entity_id
_entity_poly.type
_entity_poly.pdbx_seq_one_letter_code
_entity_poly.pdbx_strand_id
1 'polypeptide(L)'
;MSVSIVTWLANPVDFAQGVALYAEAGGAGVYGQLFALGETSYSRQVLEQQLRKLVGPVEEMPNLSQDYLKQMRAEISQQDWQRAILNEPPPAPEPEALADVRARLKATRDERSQLHAQLTTPRLSRVIRNTMAHRIVALTDQVRELLATEAHLLEHGRLPGPLATDELVDAGELRRRLSNAISRRAKLRKRLDRASELPALEEEISLIREKLTPTQRV
;
A
#
# COMPACT_ATOMS: atom_id res chain seq x y z
N MET A 1 22.87 13.24 -10.42
CA MET A 1 21.48 13.14 -9.89
C MET A 1 20.52 14.06 -10.63
N SER A 2 20.87 15.32 -10.92
CA SER A 2 20.03 16.25 -11.69
C SER A 2 19.63 15.76 -13.09
N VAL A 3 20.52 15.05 -13.80
CA VAL A 3 20.27 14.55 -15.17
C VAL A 3 19.06 13.61 -15.24
N SER A 4 18.94 12.62 -14.35
CA SER A 4 17.84 11.64 -14.35
C SER A 4 16.47 12.30 -14.11
N ILE A 5 16.42 13.31 -13.25
CA ILE A 5 15.19 14.08 -12.97
C ILE A 5 14.80 14.93 -14.19
N VAL A 6 15.76 15.59 -14.84
CA VAL A 6 15.52 16.38 -16.04
C VAL A 6 15.01 15.51 -17.20
N THR A 7 15.61 14.34 -17.39
CA THR A 7 15.16 13.37 -18.41
C THR A 7 13.73 12.91 -18.16
N TRP A 8 13.36 12.63 -16.91
CA TRP A 8 11.99 12.26 -16.58
C TRP A 8 11.02 13.43 -16.76
N LEU A 9 11.39 14.65 -16.36
CA LEU A 9 10.57 15.86 -16.54
C LEU A 9 10.31 16.20 -18.02
N ALA A 10 11.21 15.82 -18.92
CA ALA A 10 11.00 15.97 -20.36
C ALA A 10 9.95 14.98 -20.91
N ASN A 11 9.75 13.84 -20.26
CA ASN A 11 8.77 12.83 -20.66
C ASN A 11 8.24 12.01 -19.46
N PRO A 12 7.29 12.57 -18.67
CA PRO A 12 6.84 11.95 -17.43
C PRO A 12 5.84 10.83 -17.73
N VAL A 13 6.30 9.69 -18.23
CA VAL A 13 5.42 8.55 -18.56
C VAL A 13 5.08 7.76 -17.30
N ASP A 14 6.09 7.23 -16.63
CA ASP A 14 5.91 6.38 -15.46
C ASP A 14 5.91 7.20 -14.16
N PHE A 15 4.75 7.22 -13.49
CA PHE A 15 4.59 7.90 -12.20
C PHE A 15 5.46 7.28 -11.11
N ALA A 16 5.54 5.95 -11.03
CA ALA A 16 6.31 5.25 -10.00
C ALA A 16 7.81 5.56 -10.13
N GLN A 17 8.32 5.61 -11.36
CA GLN A 17 9.69 6.04 -11.63
C GLN A 17 9.95 7.48 -11.14
N GLY A 18 9.02 8.41 -11.37
CA GLY A 18 9.15 9.78 -10.88
C GLY A 18 9.17 9.88 -9.36
N VAL A 19 8.37 9.05 -8.68
CA VAL A 19 8.35 8.98 -7.20
C VAL A 19 9.67 8.43 -6.65
N ALA A 20 10.25 7.42 -7.30
CA ALA A 20 11.57 6.89 -6.93
C ALA A 20 12.66 7.96 -7.07
N LEU A 21 12.67 8.69 -8.19
CA LEU A 21 13.59 9.81 -8.42
C LEU A 21 13.44 10.91 -7.37
N TYR A 22 12.21 11.20 -6.95
CA TYR A 22 11.94 12.18 -5.89
C TYR A 22 12.48 11.72 -4.53
N ALA A 23 12.33 10.43 -4.20
CA ALA A 23 12.84 9.85 -2.96
C ALA A 23 14.37 9.82 -2.93
N GLU A 24 15.02 9.40 -4.03
CA GLU A 24 16.48 9.38 -4.18
C GLU A 24 17.11 10.77 -4.05
N ALA A 25 16.42 11.80 -4.53
CA ALA A 25 16.89 13.18 -4.47
C ALA A 25 16.69 13.86 -3.10
N GLY A 26 16.23 13.12 -2.08
CA GLY A 26 16.02 13.65 -0.73
C GLY A 26 14.78 14.54 -0.61
N GLY A 27 13.75 14.26 -1.41
CA GLY A 27 12.48 14.98 -1.36
C GLY A 27 11.82 14.98 0.03
N ALA A 28 11.00 16.00 0.30
CA ALA A 28 10.32 16.13 1.59
C ALA A 28 9.32 14.98 1.80
N GLY A 29 9.46 14.27 2.93
CA GLY A 29 8.65 13.09 3.26
C GLY A 29 7.13 13.31 3.29
N VAL A 30 6.69 14.57 3.46
CA VAL A 30 5.27 14.97 3.41
C VAL A 30 4.63 14.59 2.07
N TYR A 31 5.35 14.77 0.96
CA TYR A 31 4.83 14.43 -0.37
C TYR A 31 5.00 12.94 -0.71
N GLY A 32 5.93 12.23 -0.06
CA GLY A 32 6.05 10.79 -0.20
C GLY A 32 4.75 10.06 0.16
N GLN A 33 4.05 10.51 1.21
CA GLN A 33 2.74 9.97 1.58
C GLN A 33 1.65 10.25 0.52
N LEU A 34 1.69 11.42 -0.13
CA LEU A 34 0.78 11.74 -1.23
C LEU A 34 1.00 10.83 -2.42
N PHE A 35 2.27 10.56 -2.76
CA PHE A 35 2.63 9.73 -3.91
C PHE A 35 2.34 8.24 -3.67
N ALA A 36 2.46 7.77 -2.43
CA ALA A 36 2.08 6.41 -2.04
C ALA A 36 0.58 6.10 -2.23
N LEU A 37 -0.28 7.13 -2.32
CA LEU A 37 -1.73 6.95 -2.57
C LEU A 37 -2.06 6.62 -4.03
N GLY A 38 -1.06 6.67 -4.93
CA GLY A 38 -1.19 6.37 -6.34
C GLY A 38 -1.28 7.60 -7.26
N GLU A 39 -1.30 7.32 -8.55
CA GLU A 39 -1.38 8.34 -9.58
C GLU A 39 -2.78 8.96 -9.66
N THR A 40 -2.82 10.28 -9.59
CA THR A 40 -3.96 11.13 -9.90
C THR A 40 -3.43 12.35 -10.66
N SER A 41 -4.28 13.08 -11.39
CA SER A 41 -3.86 14.30 -12.07
C SER A 41 -3.20 15.31 -11.11
N TYR A 42 -3.71 15.38 -9.88
CA TYR A 42 -3.15 16.21 -8.82
C TYR A 42 -1.78 15.70 -8.33
N SER A 43 -1.68 14.41 -7.98
CA SER A 43 -0.42 13.86 -7.46
C SER A 43 0.70 13.92 -8.51
N ARG A 44 0.38 13.74 -9.80
CA ARG A 44 1.30 13.94 -10.93
C ARG A 44 1.79 15.38 -11.04
N GLN A 45 0.88 16.35 -11.03
CA GLN A 45 1.24 17.77 -11.09
C GLN A 45 2.13 18.20 -9.91
N VAL A 46 1.82 17.70 -8.70
CA VAL A 46 2.62 17.96 -7.49
C VAL A 46 4.00 17.31 -7.62
N LEU A 47 4.09 16.07 -8.10
CA LEU A 47 5.35 15.38 -8.32
C LEU A 47 6.26 16.16 -9.29
N GLU A 48 5.72 16.57 -10.45
CA GLU A 48 6.46 17.38 -11.42
C GLU A 48 6.95 18.71 -10.84
N GLN A 49 6.09 19.42 -10.08
CA GLN A 49 6.50 20.65 -9.41
C GLN A 49 7.63 20.43 -8.41
N GLN A 50 7.54 19.38 -7.60
CA GLN A 50 8.53 19.10 -6.56
C GLN A 50 9.86 18.64 -7.17
N LEU A 51 9.83 17.83 -8.24
CA LEU A 51 11.03 17.47 -9.00
C LEU A 51 11.68 18.71 -9.64
N ARG A 52 10.90 19.64 -10.23
CA ARG A 52 11.45 20.90 -10.75
C ARG A 52 12.12 21.75 -9.68
N LYS A 53 11.55 21.80 -8.46
CA LYS A 53 12.16 22.53 -7.33
C LYS A 53 13.52 21.95 -6.92
N LEU A 54 13.69 20.64 -7.01
CA LEU A 54 14.95 19.96 -6.65
C LEU A 54 16.06 20.19 -7.68
N VAL A 55 15.72 20.45 -8.95
CA VAL A 55 16.69 20.75 -10.01
C VAL A 55 17.08 22.23 -10.04
N GLY A 56 16.26 23.12 -9.47
CA GLY A 56 16.48 24.57 -9.50
C GLY A 56 16.02 25.21 -10.82
N PRO A 57 16.23 26.54 -11.02
CA PRO A 57 15.92 27.20 -12.27
C PRO A 57 16.77 26.58 -13.39
N VAL A 58 16.10 25.95 -14.34
CA VAL A 58 16.71 25.23 -15.46
C VAL A 58 17.40 26.27 -16.36
N GLU A 59 18.74 26.33 -16.33
CA GLU A 59 19.50 26.84 -17.48
C GLU A 59 19.18 25.92 -18.67
N GLU A 60 18.76 26.50 -19.79
CA GLU A 60 18.46 25.79 -21.04
C GLU A 60 19.69 24.96 -21.45
N MET A 61 19.60 23.65 -21.24
CA MET A 61 20.59 22.69 -21.74
C MET A 61 20.30 22.29 -23.19
N PRO A 62 21.32 21.80 -23.91
CA PRO A 62 21.27 21.60 -25.35
C PRO A 62 20.18 20.61 -25.72
N ASN A 63 19.46 20.93 -26.79
CA ASN A 63 18.43 20.09 -27.41
C ASN A 63 18.99 18.67 -27.64
N LEU A 64 18.61 17.72 -26.77
CA LEU A 64 18.93 16.30 -26.95
C LEU A 64 18.29 15.86 -28.26
N SER A 65 19.10 15.36 -29.20
CA SER A 65 18.58 14.98 -30.52
C SER A 65 17.49 13.92 -30.37
N GLN A 66 16.45 14.01 -31.22
CA GLN A 66 15.38 13.01 -31.25
C GLN A 66 15.93 11.58 -31.40
N ASP A 67 17.08 11.40 -32.04
CA ASP A 67 17.72 10.11 -32.23
C ASP A 67 18.21 9.52 -30.91
N TYR A 68 18.75 10.32 -30.00
CA TYR A 68 19.18 9.85 -28.68
C TYR A 68 17.98 9.38 -27.84
N LEU A 69 16.88 10.12 -27.88
CA LEU A 69 15.63 9.73 -27.21
C LEU A 69 15.03 8.45 -27.80
N LYS A 70 15.15 8.26 -29.12
CA LYS A 70 14.67 7.06 -29.82
C LYS A 70 15.51 5.84 -29.49
N GLN A 71 16.81 6.01 -29.31
CA GLN A 71 17.75 4.94 -28.94
C GLN A 71 17.53 4.49 -27.49
N MET A 72 17.38 5.43 -26.55
CA MET A 72 17.01 5.11 -25.17
C MET A 72 15.65 4.39 -25.08
N ARG A 73 14.68 4.76 -25.92
CA ARG A 73 13.36 4.11 -25.97
C ARG A 73 13.46 2.64 -26.38
N ALA A 74 14.36 2.33 -27.31
CA ALA A 74 14.58 0.96 -27.76
C ALA A 74 15.24 0.10 -26.68
N GLU A 75 16.20 0.65 -25.93
CA GLU A 75 16.92 -0.07 -24.87
C GLU A 75 16.04 -0.38 -23.66
N ILE A 76 15.21 0.57 -23.21
CA ILE A 76 14.25 0.36 -22.10
C ILE A 76 13.25 -0.73 -22.49
N SER A 77 12.72 -0.68 -23.71
CA SER A 77 11.80 -1.70 -24.22
C SER A 77 12.42 -3.09 -24.30
N GLN A 78 13.74 -3.20 -24.50
CA GLN A 78 14.44 -4.48 -24.59
C GLN A 78 14.68 -5.11 -23.21
N GLN A 79 15.02 -4.30 -22.21
CA GLN A 79 15.19 -4.75 -20.82
C GLN A 79 13.86 -5.20 -20.19
N ASP A 80 12.77 -4.47 -20.47
CA ASP A 80 11.44 -4.84 -19.98
C ASP A 80 10.95 -6.16 -20.61
N TRP A 81 11.25 -6.38 -21.90
CA TRP A 81 10.94 -7.64 -22.58
C TRP A 81 11.74 -8.82 -22.01
N GLN A 82 13.03 -8.62 -21.69
CA GLN A 82 13.85 -9.67 -21.05
C GLN A 82 13.39 -10.02 -19.64
N ARG A 83 12.93 -9.04 -18.84
CA ARG A 83 12.34 -9.29 -17.52
C ARG A 83 11.00 -10.03 -17.60
N ALA A 84 10.18 -9.72 -18.60
CA ALA A 84 8.89 -10.37 -18.79
C ALA A 84 9.01 -11.86 -19.21
N ILE A 85 10.12 -12.26 -19.81
CA ILE A 85 10.36 -13.66 -20.24
C ILE A 85 10.88 -14.54 -19.09
N LEU A 86 11.63 -13.96 -18.15
CA LEU A 86 12.23 -14.69 -17.04
C LEU A 86 11.28 -14.85 -15.84
N ASN A 87 10.25 -14.00 -15.74
CA ASN A 87 9.28 -14.08 -14.66
C ASN A 87 8.02 -14.82 -15.13
N GLU A 88 7.68 -15.89 -14.42
CA GLU A 88 6.38 -16.54 -14.55
C GLU A 88 5.28 -15.48 -14.36
N PRO A 89 4.25 -15.44 -15.24
CA PRO A 89 3.18 -14.47 -15.10
C PRO A 89 2.54 -14.65 -13.73
N PRO A 90 2.33 -13.56 -12.96
CA PRO A 90 1.71 -13.66 -11.65
C PRO A 90 0.38 -14.40 -11.77
N PRO A 91 0.01 -15.19 -10.74
CA PRO A 91 -1.25 -15.93 -10.75
C PRO A 91 -2.39 -14.95 -11.03
N ALA A 92 -3.22 -15.28 -12.04
CA ALA A 92 -4.32 -14.41 -12.42
C ALA A 92 -5.19 -14.14 -11.17
N PRO A 93 -5.41 -12.86 -10.80
CA PRO A 93 -6.16 -12.54 -9.60
C PRO A 93 -7.58 -13.05 -9.71
N GLU A 94 -8.13 -13.54 -8.60
CA GLU A 94 -9.55 -13.88 -8.50
C GLU A 94 -10.39 -12.65 -8.91
N PRO A 95 -11.08 -12.68 -10.06
CA PRO A 95 -11.65 -11.48 -10.67
C PRO A 95 -12.76 -10.88 -9.81
N GLU A 96 -13.49 -11.73 -9.08
CA GLU A 96 -14.55 -11.30 -8.15
C GLU A 96 -13.98 -10.56 -6.94
N ALA A 97 -12.94 -11.10 -6.31
CA ALA A 97 -12.31 -10.48 -5.14
C ALA A 97 -11.72 -9.10 -5.50
N LEU A 98 -11.08 -8.98 -6.67
CA LEU A 98 -10.54 -7.71 -7.14
C LEU A 98 -11.64 -6.70 -7.45
N ALA A 99 -12.73 -7.13 -8.08
CA ALA A 99 -13.88 -6.26 -8.36
C ALA A 99 -14.52 -5.72 -7.08
N ASP A 100 -14.67 -6.57 -6.06
CA ASP A 100 -15.20 -6.19 -4.75
C ASP A 100 -14.32 -5.16 -4.03
N VAL A 101 -13.00 -5.38 -4.01
CA VAL A 101 -12.05 -4.44 -3.41
C VAL A 101 -12.12 -3.09 -4.12
N ARG A 102 -12.14 -3.06 -5.45
CA ARG A 102 -12.25 -1.82 -6.24
C ARG A 102 -13.57 -1.10 -6.01
N ALA A 103 -14.68 -1.83 -5.91
CA ALA A 103 -15.99 -1.25 -5.62
C ALA A 103 -16.00 -0.55 -4.24
N ARG A 104 -15.45 -1.22 -3.21
CA ARG A 104 -15.29 -0.64 -1.86
C ARG A 104 -14.38 0.59 -1.90
N LEU A 105 -13.26 0.50 -2.59
CA LEU A 105 -12.29 1.58 -2.71
C LEU A 105 -12.91 2.83 -3.35
N LYS A 106 -13.68 2.65 -4.42
CA LYS A 106 -14.46 3.73 -5.03
C LYS A 106 -15.44 4.35 -4.03
N ALA A 107 -16.26 3.53 -3.36
CA ALA A 107 -17.24 4.03 -2.40
C ALA A 107 -16.58 4.81 -1.24
N THR A 108 -15.48 4.32 -0.69
CA THR A 108 -14.73 4.99 0.38
C THR A 108 -14.11 6.32 -0.09
N ARG A 109 -13.59 6.38 -1.32
CA ARG A 109 -13.06 7.62 -1.91
C ARG A 109 -14.16 8.65 -2.18
N ASP A 110 -15.31 8.20 -2.66
CA ASP A 110 -16.48 9.06 -2.93
C ASP A 110 -17.00 9.67 -1.62
N GLU A 111 -17.19 8.85 -0.57
CA GLU A 111 -17.60 9.32 0.77
C GLU A 111 -16.59 10.34 1.33
N ARG A 112 -15.29 10.04 1.24
CA ARG A 112 -14.24 10.94 1.74
C ARG A 112 -14.28 12.29 1.00
N SER A 113 -14.42 12.26 -0.32
CA SER A 113 -14.49 13.46 -1.15
C SER A 113 -15.74 14.30 -0.85
N GLN A 114 -16.88 13.64 -0.65
CA GLN A 114 -18.12 14.30 -0.24
C GLN A 114 -17.98 15.00 1.12
N LEU A 115 -17.37 14.34 2.11
CA LEU A 115 -17.14 14.94 3.43
C LEU A 115 -16.18 16.12 3.37
N HIS A 116 -15.12 16.04 2.56
CA HIS A 116 -14.24 17.19 2.32
C HIS A 116 -15.00 18.37 1.71
N ALA A 117 -15.89 18.13 0.75
CA ALA A 117 -16.74 19.18 0.20
C ALA A 117 -17.66 19.79 1.27
N GLN A 118 -18.28 18.96 2.12
CA GLN A 118 -19.16 19.43 3.20
C GLN A 118 -18.43 20.25 4.28
N LEU A 119 -17.16 19.96 4.56
CA LEU A 119 -16.36 20.75 5.52
C LEU A 119 -16.23 22.23 5.12
N THR A 120 -16.35 22.54 3.83
CA THR A 120 -16.29 23.92 3.31
C THR A 120 -17.60 24.69 3.44
N THR A 121 -18.70 24.03 3.82
CA THR A 121 -20.02 24.67 3.91
C THR A 121 -20.05 25.70 5.06
N PRO A 122 -20.55 26.92 4.80
CA PRO A 122 -20.64 27.95 5.84
C PRO A 122 -21.62 27.53 6.93
N ARG A 123 -21.42 28.05 8.15
CA ARG A 123 -22.30 27.82 9.33
C ARG A 123 -22.37 26.37 9.82
N LEU A 124 -21.44 25.50 9.41
CA LEU A 124 -21.29 24.17 10.01
C LEU A 124 -20.90 24.30 11.50
N SER A 125 -21.61 23.60 12.38
CA SER A 125 -21.28 23.61 13.81
C SER A 125 -19.92 22.96 14.08
N ARG A 126 -19.24 23.38 15.15
CA ARG A 126 -17.92 22.82 15.52
C ARG A 126 -17.98 21.32 15.76
N VAL A 127 -19.05 20.82 16.38
CA VAL A 127 -19.23 19.40 16.69
C VAL A 127 -19.34 18.59 15.40
N ILE A 128 -20.20 19.01 14.47
CA ILE A 128 -20.35 18.32 13.17
C ILE A 128 -19.05 18.34 12.38
N ARG A 129 -18.35 19.49 12.38
CA ARG A 129 -17.04 19.62 11.72
C ARG A 129 -16.02 18.61 12.26
N ASN A 130 -15.93 18.47 13.59
CA ASN A 130 -15.02 17.52 14.21
C ASN A 130 -15.40 16.07 13.89
N THR A 131 -16.69 15.72 13.93
CA THR A 131 -17.17 14.38 13.55
C THR A 131 -16.80 14.04 12.11
N MET A 132 -17.02 14.97 11.17
CA MET A 132 -16.63 14.79 9.78
C MET A 132 -15.12 14.63 9.62
N ALA A 133 -14.31 15.43 10.33
CA ALA A 133 -12.86 15.31 10.30
C ALA A 133 -12.37 13.94 10.78
N HIS A 134 -12.91 13.42 11.89
CA HIS A 134 -12.58 12.07 12.38
C HIS A 134 -13.00 10.99 11.37
N ARG A 135 -14.17 11.13 10.74
CA ARG A 135 -14.62 10.21 9.70
C ARG A 135 -13.69 10.22 8.48
N ILE A 136 -13.22 11.39 8.04
CA ILE A 136 -12.25 11.53 6.95
C ILE A 136 -10.93 10.81 7.29
N VAL A 137 -10.44 10.95 8.53
CA VAL A 137 -9.23 10.22 8.96
C VAL A 137 -9.45 8.72 8.88
N ALA A 138 -10.55 8.20 9.44
CA ALA A 138 -10.88 6.79 9.38
C ALA A 138 -11.04 6.27 7.93
N LEU A 139 -11.67 7.04 7.04
CA LEU A 139 -11.77 6.72 5.62
C LEU A 139 -10.40 6.74 4.92
N THR A 140 -9.48 7.60 5.37
CA THR A 140 -8.11 7.64 4.83
C THR A 140 -7.35 6.37 5.19
N ASP A 141 -7.47 5.91 6.43
CA ASP A 141 -6.88 4.64 6.87
C ASP A 141 -7.50 3.46 6.11
N GLN A 142 -8.82 3.44 5.94
CA GLN A 142 -9.52 2.41 5.17
C GLN A 142 -9.09 2.39 3.68
N VAL A 143 -8.87 3.55 3.05
CA VAL A 143 -8.34 3.61 1.67
C VAL A 143 -6.95 2.99 1.60
N ARG A 144 -6.08 3.25 2.59
CA ARG A 144 -4.73 2.65 2.64
C ARG A 144 -4.80 1.13 2.76
N GLU A 145 -5.67 0.60 3.63
CA GLU A 145 -5.87 -0.84 3.79
C GLU A 145 -6.40 -1.50 2.50
N LEU A 146 -7.37 -0.87 1.84
CA LEU A 146 -7.93 -1.37 0.57
C LEU A 146 -6.90 -1.36 -0.56
N LEU A 147 -6.04 -0.33 -0.63
CA LEU A 147 -4.94 -0.28 -1.59
C LEU A 147 -3.91 -1.38 -1.32
N ALA A 148 -3.56 -1.63 -0.06
CA ALA A 148 -2.67 -2.73 0.30
C ALA A 148 -3.28 -4.09 -0.06
N THR A 149 -4.59 -4.25 0.14
CA THR A 149 -5.33 -5.46 -0.24
C THR A 149 -5.36 -5.66 -1.76
N GLU A 150 -5.60 -4.59 -2.53
CA GLU A 150 -5.55 -4.62 -3.99
C GLU A 150 -4.16 -5.00 -4.49
N ALA A 151 -3.10 -4.39 -3.94
CA ALA A 151 -1.72 -4.72 -4.28
C ALA A 151 -1.40 -6.19 -4.01
N HIS A 152 -1.78 -6.71 -2.84
CA HIS A 152 -1.60 -8.12 -2.48
C HIS A 152 -2.37 -9.05 -3.43
N LEU A 153 -3.61 -8.71 -3.82
CA LEU A 153 -4.38 -9.50 -4.79
C LEU A 153 -3.70 -9.54 -6.16
N LEU A 154 -3.16 -8.42 -6.62
CA LEU A 154 -2.44 -8.35 -7.90
C LEU A 154 -1.13 -9.14 -7.87
N GLU A 155 -0.45 -9.18 -6.73
CA GLU A 155 0.82 -9.89 -6.57
C GLU A 155 0.64 -11.40 -6.35
N HIS A 156 -0.31 -11.79 -5.50
CA HIS A 156 -0.45 -13.17 -5.03
C HIS A 156 -1.70 -13.89 -5.55
N GLY A 157 -2.58 -13.19 -6.28
CA GLY A 157 -3.79 -13.73 -6.87
C GLY A 157 -4.95 -14.01 -5.90
N ARG A 158 -4.74 -13.80 -4.58
CA ARG A 158 -5.69 -14.13 -3.50
C ARG A 158 -5.75 -13.03 -2.43
N LEU A 159 -6.86 -12.96 -1.69
CA LEU A 159 -7.00 -12.04 -0.56
C LEU A 159 -5.95 -12.35 0.53
N PRO A 160 -5.46 -11.35 1.27
CA PRO A 160 -4.61 -11.58 2.42
C PRO A 160 -5.36 -12.46 3.41
N GLY A 161 -4.87 -13.69 3.58
CA GLY A 161 -5.43 -14.65 4.52
C GLY A 161 -5.15 -14.21 5.96
N PRO A 162 -5.77 -14.88 6.95
CA PRO A 162 -5.32 -14.74 8.32
C PRO A 162 -3.83 -15.11 8.38
N LEU A 163 -2.99 -14.15 8.77
CA LEU A 163 -1.55 -14.37 8.94
C LEU A 163 -1.35 -15.63 9.77
N ALA A 164 -0.45 -16.49 9.30
CA ALA A 164 -0.12 -17.68 10.06
C ALA A 164 0.53 -17.26 11.39
N THR A 165 0.35 -18.08 12.42
CA THR A 165 0.73 -17.71 13.80
C THR A 165 2.24 -17.48 13.94
N ASP A 166 3.02 -18.14 13.09
CA ASP A 166 4.48 -18.01 12.89
C ASP A 166 4.90 -16.68 12.25
N GLU A 167 4.03 -16.00 11.50
CA GLU A 167 4.30 -14.70 10.89
C GLU A 167 3.91 -13.51 11.78
N LEU A 168 3.07 -13.73 12.81
CA LEU A 168 2.65 -12.66 13.72
C LEU A 168 3.79 -12.18 14.63
N VAL A 169 4.11 -10.89 14.54
CA VAL A 169 5.13 -10.20 15.35
C VAL A 169 4.52 -9.31 16.44
N ASP A 170 3.33 -8.76 16.22
CA ASP A 170 2.71 -7.85 17.18
C ASP A 170 2.26 -8.56 18.47
N ALA A 171 2.75 -8.08 19.61
CA ALA A 171 2.47 -8.68 20.92
C ALA A 171 1.00 -8.52 21.35
N GLY A 172 0.33 -7.44 20.94
CA GLY A 172 -1.10 -7.24 21.20
C GLY A 172 -1.94 -8.29 20.50
N GLU A 173 -1.68 -8.48 19.21
CA GLU A 173 -2.33 -9.46 18.35
C GLU A 173 -2.07 -10.90 18.82
N LEU A 174 -0.84 -11.21 19.21
CA LEU A 174 -0.50 -12.50 19.81
C LEU A 174 -1.31 -12.78 21.09
N ARG A 175 -1.46 -11.80 22.00
CA ARG A 175 -2.29 -11.96 23.21
C ARG A 175 -3.77 -12.17 22.88
N ARG A 176 -4.30 -11.42 21.91
CA ARG A 176 -5.68 -11.56 21.43
C ARG A 176 -5.91 -12.97 20.87
N ARG A 177 -5.01 -13.44 20.01
CA ARG A 177 -5.07 -14.77 19.41
C ARG A 177 -4.94 -15.88 20.45
N LEU A 178 -4.05 -15.74 21.43
CA LEU A 178 -3.93 -16.66 22.56
C LEU A 178 -5.25 -16.81 23.34
N SER A 179 -5.89 -15.68 23.66
CA SER A 179 -7.19 -15.68 24.37
C SER A 179 -8.26 -16.43 23.58
N ASN A 180 -8.34 -16.18 22.26
CA ASN A 180 -9.26 -16.86 21.36
C ASN A 180 -8.96 -18.37 21.26
N ALA A 181 -7.69 -18.76 21.14
CA ALA A 181 -7.28 -20.16 21.05
C ALA A 181 -7.57 -20.93 22.34
N ILE A 182 -7.30 -20.35 23.51
CA ILE A 182 -7.65 -20.93 24.82
C ILE A 182 -9.17 -21.12 24.94
N SER A 183 -9.95 -20.12 24.54
CA SER A 183 -11.41 -20.18 24.54
C SER A 183 -11.94 -21.28 23.61
N ARG A 184 -11.35 -21.40 22.40
CA ARG A 184 -11.69 -22.47 21.45
C ARG A 184 -11.32 -23.84 21.99
N ARG A 185 -10.17 -23.99 22.65
CA ARG A 185 -9.74 -25.26 23.27
C ARG A 185 -10.72 -25.71 24.33
N ALA A 186 -11.18 -24.80 25.20
CA ALA A 186 -12.17 -25.11 26.22
C ALA A 186 -13.52 -25.57 25.62
N LYS A 187 -13.91 -25.02 24.47
CA LYS A 187 -15.12 -25.44 23.74
C LYS A 187 -14.93 -26.79 23.06
N LEU A 188 -13.78 -27.03 22.41
CA LEU A 188 -13.49 -28.28 21.70
C LEU A 188 -13.35 -29.47 22.65
N ARG A 189 -12.80 -29.30 23.87
CA ARG A 189 -12.75 -30.36 24.88
C ARG A 189 -14.13 -30.91 25.27
N LYS A 190 -15.19 -30.12 25.09
CA LYS A 190 -16.57 -30.54 25.35
C LYS A 190 -17.26 -31.18 24.13
N ARG A 191 -16.61 -31.17 22.96
CA ARG A 191 -17.13 -31.64 21.67
C ARG A 191 -16.30 -32.81 21.15
N LEU A 192 -16.70 -34.03 21.52
CA LEU A 192 -15.97 -35.26 21.16
C LEU A 192 -15.90 -35.49 19.64
N ASP A 193 -16.90 -35.00 18.89
CA ASP A 193 -16.96 -35.03 17.43
C ASP A 193 -15.83 -34.25 16.75
N ARG A 194 -15.19 -33.31 17.45
CA ARG A 194 -14.09 -32.47 16.94
C ARG A 194 -12.81 -32.62 17.76
N ALA A 195 -12.66 -33.74 18.47
CA ALA A 195 -11.49 -33.99 19.31
C ALA A 195 -10.17 -34.02 18.50
N SER A 196 -10.22 -34.38 17.22
CA SER A 196 -9.06 -34.38 16.31
C SER A 196 -8.45 -32.99 16.06
N GLU A 197 -9.17 -31.90 16.33
CA GLU A 197 -8.66 -30.53 16.18
C GLU A 197 -7.86 -30.03 17.41
N LEU A 198 -7.93 -30.75 18.54
CA LEU A 198 -7.28 -30.32 19.78
C LEU A 198 -5.75 -30.27 19.68
N PRO A 199 -5.05 -31.26 19.09
CA PRO A 199 -3.58 -31.24 19.01
C PRO A 199 -3.04 -30.01 18.27
N ALA A 200 -3.58 -29.71 17.08
CA ALA A 200 -3.16 -28.55 16.29
C ALA A 200 -3.41 -27.22 17.02
N LEU A 201 -4.51 -27.12 17.77
CA LEU A 201 -4.80 -25.93 18.57
C LEU A 201 -3.87 -25.80 19.78
N GLU A 202 -3.44 -26.91 20.38
CA GLU A 202 -2.47 -26.92 21.47
C GLU A 202 -1.07 -26.53 21.00
N GLU A 203 -0.66 -26.96 19.80
CA GLU A 203 0.56 -26.49 19.12
C GLU A 203 0.52 -24.98 18.85
N GLU A 204 -0.59 -24.46 18.33
CA GLU A 204 -0.78 -23.02 18.09
C GLU A 204 -0.66 -22.22 19.40
N ILE A 205 -1.29 -22.69 20.48
CA ILE A 205 -1.19 -22.05 21.81
C ILE A 205 0.26 -22.06 22.31
N SER A 206 0.99 -23.16 22.11
CA SER A 206 2.39 -23.27 22.53
C SER A 206 3.27 -22.27 21.78
N LEU A 207 3.13 -22.20 20.45
CA LEU A 207 3.87 -21.25 19.61
C LEU A 207 3.63 -19.79 20.01
N ILE A 208 2.37 -19.41 20.27
CA ILE A 208 2.04 -18.03 20.69
C ILE A 208 2.66 -17.71 22.05
N ARG A 209 2.64 -18.67 22.99
CA ARG A 209 3.26 -18.49 24.30
C ARG A 209 4.77 -18.32 24.18
N GLU A 210 5.42 -19.13 23.36
CA GLU A 210 6.85 -19.01 23.10
C GLU A 210 7.20 -17.61 22.57
N LYS A 211 6.44 -17.12 21.58
CA LYS A 211 6.61 -15.75 21.03
C LYS A 211 6.35 -14.63 22.03
N LEU A 212 5.40 -14.82 22.96
CA LEU A 212 5.05 -13.82 23.98
C LEU A 212 5.99 -13.87 25.19
N THR A 213 6.69 -14.96 25.41
CA THR A 213 7.66 -15.07 26.49
C THR A 213 8.88 -14.28 26.05
N PRO A 214 9.19 -13.13 26.68
CA PRO A 214 10.36 -12.37 26.29
C PRO A 214 11.54 -13.31 26.45
N THR A 215 12.27 -13.56 25.37
CA THR A 215 13.56 -14.21 25.44
C THR A 215 14.37 -13.38 26.44
N GLN A 216 14.56 -13.90 27.66
CA GLN A 216 15.60 -13.43 28.57
C GLN A 216 16.92 -13.65 27.84
N ARG A 217 17.31 -12.70 27.01
CA ARG A 217 18.66 -12.62 26.47
C ARG A 217 19.51 -12.03 27.60
N VAL A 218 20.27 -12.94 28.23
CA VAL A 218 21.50 -12.63 28.97
C VAL A 218 22.46 -11.89 28.04
#